data_AF-A0A352X124-F1
#
_entry.id   AF-A0A352X124-F1
#
_cell.length_a   1.000
_cell.length_b   1.000
_cell.length_c   1.000
_cell.angle_alpha   90.00
_cell.angle_beta   90.00
_cell.angle_gamma   90.00
#
_symmetry.space_group_name_H-M   'P 1'
#
loop_
_entity.id
_entity.type
_entity.pdbx_description
1 polymer ?
#
loop_
_entity_poly.entity_id
_entity_poly.type
_entity_poly.pdbx_seq_one_letter_code
_entity_poly.pdbx_strand_id
1 'polypeptide(L)'
;MAVNADKIISIARAEIGTKATNIKKCKYNNWYYGTTVSGSGYDWCETFVQWVFHQAGASSLLYTKTANCGYAAKAFQDHGRLVMSGFKCGDVVFFHWTNEHSTLVPGTYVSDHVGIIESVNGDNTITTIEGNTGSSSNGEVMRRVRSLSTVSCAGRPAYDGSGSAGSFPEVSYRVRSGGRWLPSVTDLSDYAGVTGKAITDVAIRASEGSVKYRVHVLGGGWLPYVSGCDTADSVNGYAGNGKPIDAIEVYYNTPSSVVKRCGWLKAKYRVAPIGNYYYPWQYDDEISSGQDGYAGEFGRKIDWFQMTLSD
;
A
#
# COMPACT_ATOMS: atom_id res chain seq x y z
N MET A 1 -4.40 1.28 25.08
CA MET A 1 -4.58 0.67 23.74
C MET A 1 -3.22 0.63 23.09
N ALA A 2 -2.82 -0.54 22.58
CA ALA A 2 -1.59 -0.72 21.80
C ALA A 2 -1.53 0.27 20.62
N VAL A 3 -0.39 0.94 20.42
CA VAL A 3 -0.19 1.82 19.26
C VAL A 3 0.37 0.98 18.11
N ASN A 4 -0.30 1.02 16.96
CA ASN A 4 0.13 0.36 15.72
C ASN A 4 0.34 1.35 14.56
N ALA A 5 0.94 0.86 13.48
CA ALA A 5 1.20 1.61 12.23
C ALA A 5 -0.06 2.28 11.67
N ASP A 6 -1.21 1.62 11.76
CA ASP A 6 -2.46 2.13 11.20
C ASP A 6 -2.95 3.40 11.90
N LYS A 7 -2.78 3.47 13.23
CA LYS A 7 -3.10 4.69 13.98
C LYS A 7 -2.21 5.86 13.52
N ILE A 8 -0.94 5.61 13.25
CA ILE A 8 0.00 6.61 12.72
C ILE A 8 -0.47 7.08 11.34
N ILE A 9 -0.72 6.15 10.41
CA ILE A 9 -1.10 6.45 9.04
C ILE A 9 -2.45 7.18 8.98
N SER A 10 -3.46 6.74 9.74
CA SER A 10 -4.78 7.38 9.76
C SER A 10 -4.73 8.83 10.24
N ILE A 11 -3.93 9.12 11.28
CA ILE A 11 -3.70 10.50 11.73
C ILE A 11 -2.98 11.30 10.65
N ALA A 12 -1.95 10.74 10.00
CA ALA A 12 -1.27 11.42 8.90
C ALA A 12 -2.21 11.71 7.70
N ARG A 13 -3.10 10.77 7.36
CA ARG A 13 -4.09 10.92 6.27
C ARG A 13 -5.05 12.07 6.51
N ALA A 14 -5.52 12.21 7.75
CA ALA A 14 -6.45 13.27 8.14
C ALA A 14 -5.86 14.68 7.95
N GLU A 15 -4.54 14.78 7.80
CA GLU A 15 -3.83 16.04 7.64
C GLU A 15 -3.57 16.42 6.17
N ILE A 16 -3.82 15.52 5.21
CA ILE A 16 -3.61 15.78 3.78
C ILE A 16 -4.38 17.02 3.34
N GLY A 17 -3.69 17.92 2.62
CA GLY A 17 -4.22 19.22 2.20
C GLY A 17 -3.91 20.37 3.16
N THR A 18 -3.34 20.08 4.34
CA THR A 18 -2.92 21.13 5.29
C THR A 18 -1.71 21.89 4.75
N LYS A 19 -1.84 23.21 4.60
CA LYS A 19 -0.80 24.10 4.07
C LYS A 19 -0.21 24.96 5.17
N ALA A 20 1.11 25.15 5.13
CA ALA A 20 1.76 26.17 5.93
C ALA A 20 1.50 27.57 5.31
N THR A 21 1.48 28.58 6.15
CA THR A 21 1.29 29.99 5.75
C THR A 21 2.50 30.80 6.19
N ASN A 22 2.54 32.10 5.84
CA ASN A 22 3.47 33.09 6.39
C ASN A 22 4.86 32.54 6.71
N ILE A 23 5.56 32.01 5.69
CA ILE A 23 6.89 31.40 5.77
C ILE A 23 6.95 30.24 6.77
N LYS A 24 6.57 29.04 6.30
CA LYS A 24 6.62 27.77 7.06
C LYS A 24 5.92 27.80 8.44
N LYS A 25 4.97 28.72 8.66
CA LYS A 25 4.13 28.77 9.86
C LYS A 25 3.02 27.73 9.74
N CYS A 26 3.05 26.73 10.62
CA CYS A 26 2.07 25.64 10.66
C CYS A 26 1.85 25.13 12.09
N LYS A 27 0.75 24.39 12.31
CA LYS A 27 0.40 23.85 13.64
C LYS A 27 1.43 22.85 14.18
N TYR A 28 2.11 22.12 13.29
CA TYR A 28 3.11 21.12 13.68
C TYR A 28 4.36 21.77 14.28
N ASN A 29 4.87 22.82 13.64
CA ASN A 29 5.93 23.65 14.21
C ASN A 29 5.50 24.29 15.53
N ASN A 30 4.28 24.86 15.58
CA ASN A 30 3.81 25.51 16.80
C ASN A 30 3.74 24.53 17.99
N TRP A 31 3.25 23.32 17.76
CA TRP A 31 3.26 22.26 18.76
C TRP A 31 4.69 21.86 19.15
N TYR A 32 5.58 21.68 18.17
CA TYR A 32 6.95 21.24 18.42
C TYR A 32 7.75 22.24 19.25
N TYR A 33 7.67 23.53 18.91
CA TYR A 33 8.40 24.63 19.57
C TYR A 33 7.66 25.22 20.77
N GLY A 34 6.39 24.85 21.01
CA GLY A 34 5.56 25.36 22.10
C GLY A 34 5.12 26.83 21.93
N THR A 35 5.40 27.44 20.78
CA THR A 35 5.02 28.81 20.45
C THR A 35 4.85 28.96 18.95
N THR A 36 4.22 30.05 18.50
CA THR A 36 4.13 30.34 17.06
C THR A 36 5.50 30.70 16.51
N VAL A 37 5.96 29.96 15.51
CA VAL A 37 7.20 30.24 14.78
C VAL A 37 6.95 30.44 13.27
N SER A 38 7.84 31.18 12.62
CA SER A 38 7.82 31.49 11.19
C SER A 38 9.25 31.82 10.75
N GLY A 39 9.65 31.38 9.56
CA GLY A 39 10.99 31.63 9.02
C GLY A 39 11.51 30.50 8.13
N SER A 40 12.52 30.79 7.31
CA SER A 40 13.07 29.85 6.34
C SER A 40 13.76 28.64 6.97
N GLY A 41 14.25 28.75 8.20
CA GLY A 41 14.88 27.66 8.94
C GLY A 41 13.92 26.67 9.63
N TYR A 42 12.60 26.84 9.46
CA TYR A 42 11.58 26.02 10.12
C TYR A 42 10.94 24.99 9.17
N ASP A 43 11.77 24.29 8.39
CA ASP A 43 11.31 23.11 7.66
C ASP A 43 10.62 22.12 8.61
N TRP A 44 9.44 21.66 8.20
CA TRP A 44 8.48 21.05 9.12
C TRP A 44 8.09 19.61 8.76
N CYS A 45 8.85 18.96 7.88
CA CYS A 45 8.63 17.56 7.52
C CYS A 45 8.77 16.64 8.75
N GLU A 46 9.84 16.79 9.54
CA GLU A 46 10.05 16.00 10.76
C GLU A 46 9.13 16.44 11.90
N THR A 47 8.87 17.74 12.07
CA THR A 47 7.94 18.20 13.12
C THR A 47 6.50 17.72 12.86
N PHE A 48 6.11 17.52 11.59
CA PHE A 48 4.88 16.83 11.21
C PHE A 48 4.89 15.36 11.66
N VAL A 49 5.94 14.59 11.37
CA VAL A 49 6.04 13.18 11.80
C VAL A 49 5.98 13.07 13.32
N GLN A 50 6.75 13.91 14.03
CA GLN A 50 6.73 14.00 15.50
C GLN A 50 5.32 14.29 16.03
N TRP A 51 4.60 15.22 15.39
CA TRP A 51 3.23 15.58 15.76
C TRP A 51 2.26 14.41 15.54
N VAL A 52 2.36 13.70 14.42
CA VAL A 52 1.51 12.53 14.13
C VAL A 52 1.69 11.46 15.21
N PHE A 53 2.94 11.12 15.54
CA PHE A 53 3.22 10.15 16.60
C PHE A 53 2.76 10.64 17.97
N HIS A 54 2.85 11.93 18.25
CA HIS A 54 2.31 12.51 19.48
C HIS A 54 0.79 12.39 19.57
N GLN A 55 0.05 12.75 18.52
CA GLN A 55 -1.41 12.57 18.47
C GLN A 55 -1.81 11.10 18.65
N ALA A 56 -0.97 10.18 18.19
CA ALA A 56 -1.19 8.76 18.37
C ALA A 56 -0.92 8.26 19.79
N GLY A 57 -0.33 9.07 20.67
CA GLY A 57 0.18 8.63 21.98
C GLY A 57 1.42 7.74 21.86
N ALA A 58 2.21 7.93 20.80
CA ALA A 58 3.26 7.03 20.34
C ALA A 58 4.65 7.68 20.26
N SER A 59 4.84 8.86 20.84
CA SER A 59 6.10 9.62 20.74
C SER A 59 7.34 8.81 21.14
N SER A 60 7.21 7.86 22.07
CA SER A 60 8.31 6.98 22.48
C SER A 60 8.85 6.10 21.34
N LEU A 61 8.05 5.82 20.30
CA LEU A 61 8.45 4.97 19.17
C LEU A 61 9.35 5.68 18.15
N LEU A 62 9.52 7.00 18.26
CA LEU A 62 10.50 7.79 17.50
C LEU A 62 11.85 7.91 18.21
N TYR A 63 11.93 7.48 19.47
CA TYR A 63 13.12 7.46 20.33
C TYR A 63 13.76 8.81 20.68
N THR A 64 13.49 9.87 19.90
CA THR A 64 13.94 11.23 20.18
C THR A 64 12.93 12.26 19.68
N LYS A 65 12.83 13.39 20.38
CA LYS A 65 12.09 14.57 19.89
C LYS A 65 13.08 15.46 19.15
N THR A 66 12.96 15.53 17.83
CA THR A 66 13.84 16.33 16.96
C THR A 66 13.05 16.99 15.83
N ALA A 67 13.59 18.03 15.21
CA ALA A 67 13.11 18.60 13.95
C ALA A 67 14.05 18.28 12.77
N ASN A 68 15.11 17.50 13.01
CA ASN A 68 16.14 17.19 12.03
C ASN A 68 16.07 15.71 11.63
N CYS A 69 15.86 15.47 10.34
CA CYS A 69 15.70 14.14 9.74
C CYS A 69 16.90 13.21 10.02
N GLY A 70 18.13 13.73 9.96
CA GLY A 70 19.34 12.95 10.22
C GLY A 70 19.42 12.45 11.67
N TYR A 71 19.08 13.30 12.63
CA TYR A 71 19.01 12.90 14.04
C TYR A 71 17.84 11.93 14.32
N ALA A 72 16.73 12.05 13.60
CA ALA A 72 15.63 11.08 13.68
C ALA A 72 16.08 9.70 13.16
N ALA A 73 16.71 9.65 11.99
CA ALA A 73 17.28 8.41 11.44
C ALA A 73 18.33 7.80 12.37
N LYS A 74 19.19 8.63 12.96
CA LYS A 74 20.18 8.21 13.96
C LYS A 74 19.54 7.57 15.18
N ALA A 75 18.44 8.14 15.69
CA ALA A 75 17.73 7.57 16.82
C ALA A 75 17.18 6.16 16.52
N PHE A 76 16.64 5.92 15.32
CA PHE A 76 16.27 4.57 14.89
C PHE A 76 17.47 3.63 14.78
N GLN A 77 18.61 4.11 14.26
CA GLN A 77 19.86 3.33 14.21
C GLN A 77 20.32 2.90 15.61
N ASP A 78 20.36 3.83 16.57
CA ASP A 78 20.84 3.59 17.93
C ASP A 78 19.98 2.58 18.69
N HIS A 79 18.71 2.41 18.28
CA HIS A 79 17.79 1.43 18.86
C HIS A 79 17.68 0.15 18.04
N GLY A 80 18.52 -0.05 17.01
CA GLY A 80 18.49 -1.24 16.15
C GLY A 80 17.23 -1.36 15.29
N ARG A 81 16.63 -0.21 14.94
CA ARG A 81 15.35 -0.11 14.21
C ARG A 81 15.48 0.53 12.84
N LEU A 82 16.70 0.79 12.37
CA LEU A 82 16.97 1.26 11.02
C LEU A 82 16.82 0.09 10.03
N VAL A 83 16.21 0.37 8.88
CA VAL A 83 15.89 -0.58 7.82
C VAL A 83 16.38 0.00 6.49
N MET A 84 17.08 -0.81 5.70
CA MET A 84 17.64 -0.43 4.40
C MET A 84 16.86 -0.99 3.21
N SER A 85 16.04 -2.02 3.43
CA SER A 85 15.22 -2.68 2.41
C SER A 85 14.06 -3.44 3.05
N GLY A 86 13.11 -3.94 2.26
CA GLY A 86 11.91 -4.59 2.80
C GLY A 86 11.08 -3.63 3.64
N PHE A 87 10.91 -2.41 3.12
CA PHE A 87 10.09 -1.35 3.72
C PHE A 87 8.64 -1.82 3.93
N LYS A 88 7.97 -1.24 4.93
CA LYS A 88 6.60 -1.60 5.31
C LYS A 88 5.77 -0.36 5.58
N CYS A 89 4.46 -0.51 5.47
CA CYS A 89 3.50 0.48 5.95
C CYS A 89 3.80 0.84 7.42
N GLY A 90 3.82 2.14 7.72
CA GLY A 90 4.10 2.68 9.05
C GLY A 90 5.58 2.83 9.38
N ASP A 91 6.50 2.45 8.49
CA ASP A 91 7.89 2.88 8.60
C ASP A 91 7.98 4.41 8.41
N VAL A 92 8.89 5.05 9.14
CA VAL A 92 9.28 6.45 8.95
C VAL A 92 10.41 6.47 7.93
N VAL A 93 10.15 6.94 6.72
CA VAL A 93 11.11 6.89 5.60
C VAL A 93 11.88 8.19 5.48
N PHE A 94 13.18 8.09 5.26
CA PHE A 94 14.09 9.21 5.09
C PHE A 94 14.62 9.24 3.65
N PHE A 95 14.50 10.39 3.00
CA PHE A 95 14.89 10.59 1.60
C PHE A 95 16.18 11.39 1.47
N HIS A 96 16.86 11.21 0.35
CA HIS A 96 18.02 12.00 -0.06
C HIS A 96 17.83 12.57 -1.46
N TRP A 97 18.37 13.77 -1.68
CA TRP A 97 18.33 14.50 -2.95
C TRP A 97 19.74 14.88 -3.44
N THR A 98 20.72 14.94 -2.54
CA THR A 98 22.10 15.37 -2.86
C THR A 98 23.06 14.21 -3.12
N ASN A 99 22.63 12.97 -2.89
CA ASN A 99 23.47 11.76 -2.92
C ASN A 99 24.73 11.84 -2.03
N GLU A 100 24.77 12.80 -1.10
CA GLU A 100 25.85 12.92 -0.12
C GLU A 100 25.71 11.82 0.92
N HIS A 101 26.82 11.17 1.28
CA HIS A 101 26.81 10.15 2.31
C HIS A 101 26.74 10.76 3.72
N SER A 102 25.90 10.18 4.58
CA SER A 102 25.73 10.65 5.95
C SER A 102 26.95 10.32 6.79
N THR A 103 27.53 11.33 7.44
CA THR A 103 28.54 11.15 8.49
C THR A 103 27.92 10.80 9.84
N LEU A 104 26.61 11.05 10.01
CA LEU A 104 25.88 10.82 11.26
C LEU A 104 25.33 9.39 11.38
N VAL A 105 24.88 8.82 10.26
CA VAL A 105 24.27 7.48 10.19
C VAL A 105 25.05 6.67 9.14
N PRO A 106 26.09 5.91 9.55
CA PRO A 106 26.93 5.15 8.62
C PRO A 106 26.13 4.23 7.70
N GLY A 107 26.51 4.18 6.42
CA GLY A 107 25.86 3.33 5.40
C GLY A 107 24.60 3.93 4.77
N THR A 108 24.28 5.18 5.06
CA THR A 108 23.11 5.90 4.52
C THR A 108 23.53 7.17 3.78
N TYR A 109 22.62 7.75 3.01
CA TYR A 109 22.74 9.12 2.49
C TYR A 109 22.22 10.14 3.51
N VAL A 110 22.65 11.40 3.38
CA VAL A 110 22.11 12.53 4.13
C VAL A 110 20.59 12.53 4.00
N SER A 111 19.91 12.64 5.15
CA SER A 111 18.45 12.63 5.20
C SER A 111 17.93 14.06 5.02
N ASP A 112 17.53 14.38 3.80
CA ASP A 112 17.04 15.70 3.40
C ASP A 112 15.54 15.88 3.69
N HIS A 113 14.78 14.79 3.70
CA HIS A 113 13.34 14.80 3.91
C HIS A 113 12.87 13.53 4.61
N VAL A 114 11.66 13.58 5.16
CA VAL A 114 11.06 12.47 5.90
C VAL A 114 9.56 12.38 5.63
N GLY A 115 9.04 11.16 5.65
CA GLY A 115 7.61 10.88 5.56
C GLY A 115 7.23 9.59 6.28
N ILE A 116 5.94 9.27 6.25
CA ILE A 116 5.40 8.00 6.76
C ILE A 116 4.99 7.15 5.57
N ILE A 117 5.49 5.91 5.49
CA ILE A 117 5.09 4.98 4.43
C ILE A 117 3.64 4.55 4.63
N GLU A 118 2.82 4.82 3.64
CA GLU A 118 1.42 4.40 3.58
C GLU A 118 1.27 3.05 2.87
N SER A 119 1.96 2.85 1.74
CA SER A 119 1.97 1.57 0.99
C SER A 119 3.29 1.32 0.27
N VAL A 120 3.55 0.05 -0.07
CA VAL A 120 4.65 -0.40 -0.93
C VAL A 120 4.02 -0.97 -2.20
N ASN A 121 4.40 -0.44 -3.38
CA ASN A 121 3.56 -0.57 -4.58
C ASN A 121 3.97 -1.69 -5.55
N GLY A 122 5.02 -2.46 -5.25
CA GLY A 122 5.50 -3.57 -6.08
C GLY A 122 6.23 -3.18 -7.38
N ASP A 123 6.29 -1.89 -7.71
CA ASP A 123 6.90 -1.33 -8.93
C ASP A 123 8.15 -0.48 -8.63
N ASN A 124 8.87 -0.82 -7.56
CA ASN A 124 9.97 -0.02 -6.99
C ASN A 124 9.57 1.39 -6.55
N THR A 125 8.29 1.59 -6.20
CA THR A 125 7.83 2.80 -5.54
C THR A 125 7.15 2.52 -4.20
N ILE A 126 7.10 3.57 -3.38
CA ILE A 126 6.32 3.62 -2.15
C ILE A 126 5.36 4.81 -2.21
N THR A 127 4.19 4.65 -1.60
CA THR A 127 3.28 5.76 -1.32
C THR A 127 3.51 6.23 0.10
N THR A 128 3.65 7.53 0.29
CA THR A 128 3.98 8.17 1.56
C THR A 128 3.04 9.32 1.87
N ILE A 129 2.95 9.68 3.14
CA ILE A 129 2.35 10.92 3.60
C ILE A 129 3.44 11.77 4.23
N GLU A 130 3.64 12.95 3.67
CA GLU A 130 4.77 13.83 3.96
C GLU A 130 4.24 15.22 4.30
N GLY A 131 4.81 15.84 5.35
CA GLY A 131 4.65 17.27 5.62
C GLY A 131 5.74 18.07 4.93
N ASN A 132 5.53 19.37 4.76
CA ASN A 132 6.49 20.28 4.11
C ASN A 132 6.92 19.81 2.72
N THR A 133 5.97 19.31 1.93
CA THR A 133 6.19 18.86 0.55
C THR A 133 5.29 19.66 -0.40
N GLY A 134 5.29 19.30 -1.69
CA GLY A 134 4.43 19.92 -2.69
C GLY A 134 4.98 21.22 -3.29
N SER A 135 4.13 21.89 -4.07
CA SER A 135 4.52 23.06 -4.89
C SER A 135 4.28 24.41 -4.21
N SER A 136 3.66 24.44 -3.03
CA SER A 136 3.53 25.69 -2.29
C SER A 136 4.88 26.10 -1.70
N SER A 137 5.20 27.40 -1.73
CA SER A 137 6.48 27.93 -1.23
C SER A 137 6.72 27.68 0.27
N ASN A 138 5.68 27.34 1.02
CA ASN A 138 5.75 27.06 2.46
C ASN A 138 5.59 25.57 2.80
N GLY A 139 5.28 24.74 1.82
CA GLY A 139 4.98 23.32 2.00
C GLY A 139 3.52 23.02 2.36
N GLU A 140 3.14 21.77 2.10
CA GLU A 140 1.83 21.17 2.34
C GLU A 140 1.99 19.74 2.84
N VAL A 141 0.96 19.20 3.51
CA VAL A 141 0.84 17.76 3.76
C VAL A 141 0.25 17.10 2.52
N MET A 142 1.01 16.23 1.87
CA MET A 142 0.54 15.52 0.67
C MET A 142 0.80 14.03 0.75
N ARG A 143 -0.04 13.27 0.06
CA ARG A 143 0.29 11.93 -0.40
C ARG A 143 1.25 12.01 -1.58
N ARG A 144 2.34 11.24 -1.56
CA ARG A 144 3.36 11.22 -2.60
C ARG A 144 3.69 9.79 -3.00
N VAL A 145 3.90 9.56 -4.29
CA VAL A 145 4.54 8.34 -4.79
C VAL A 145 6.02 8.66 -4.98
N ARG A 146 6.91 7.88 -4.37
CA ARG A 146 8.36 8.10 -4.36
C ARG A 146 9.06 6.84 -4.88
N SER A 147 10.06 7.04 -5.74
CA SER A 147 10.96 5.96 -6.16
C SER A 147 11.77 5.47 -4.97
N LEU A 148 11.98 4.16 -4.87
CA LEU A 148 12.90 3.59 -3.88
C LEU A 148 14.34 4.10 -4.07
N SER A 149 14.70 4.56 -5.26
CA SER A 149 16.04 5.14 -5.53
C SER A 149 16.30 6.47 -4.84
N THR A 150 15.27 7.10 -4.27
CA THR A 150 15.42 8.35 -3.49
C THR A 150 15.39 8.10 -1.99
N VAL A 151 15.22 6.84 -1.57
CA VAL A 151 15.15 6.46 -0.16
C VAL A 151 16.56 6.21 0.35
N SER A 152 16.95 6.93 1.39
CA SER A 152 18.23 6.72 2.08
C SER A 152 18.12 5.51 3.01
N CYS A 153 17.08 5.51 3.85
CA CYS A 153 16.77 4.46 4.81
C CYS A 153 15.34 4.67 5.35
N ALA A 154 14.88 3.76 6.21
CA ALA A 154 13.69 3.96 7.01
C ALA A 154 13.91 3.55 8.47
N GLY A 155 13.24 4.21 9.40
CA GLY A 155 13.06 3.78 10.77
C GLY A 155 11.80 2.93 10.90
N ARG A 156 11.89 1.77 11.57
CA ARG A 156 10.75 0.90 11.85
C ARG A 156 10.33 1.01 13.32
N PRO A 157 9.30 1.80 13.65
CA PRO A 157 8.77 1.91 15.01
C PRO A 157 8.44 0.54 15.63
N ALA A 158 8.66 0.41 16.95
CA ALA A 158 8.35 -0.81 17.71
C ALA A 158 6.89 -0.83 18.15
N TYR A 159 5.97 -0.96 17.20
CA TYR A 159 4.54 -1.07 17.49
C TYR A 159 4.22 -2.25 18.42
N ASP A 160 3.27 -2.05 19.34
CA ASP A 160 2.83 -3.06 20.31
C ASP A 160 2.09 -4.19 19.58
N GLY A 161 2.73 -5.35 19.40
CA GLY A 161 2.16 -6.52 18.72
C GLY A 161 3.17 -7.27 17.86
N SER A 162 4.11 -7.99 18.50
CA SER A 162 5.01 -8.90 17.80
C SER A 162 4.22 -10.08 17.20
N GLY A 163 3.78 -9.91 15.96
CA GLY A 163 3.11 -10.92 15.14
C GLY A 163 2.24 -10.23 14.09
N SER A 164 2.84 -9.90 12.94
CA SER A 164 2.27 -9.08 11.85
C SER A 164 1.83 -7.68 12.31
N ALA A 165 2.58 -6.66 11.88
CA ALA A 165 2.01 -5.31 11.80
C ALA A 165 0.61 -5.39 11.18
N GLY A 166 -0.31 -4.55 11.62
CA GLY A 166 -1.52 -4.25 10.87
C GLY A 166 -1.08 -3.75 9.49
N SER A 167 -0.86 -4.69 8.58
CA SER A 167 -0.48 -4.42 7.22
C SER A 167 -1.75 -3.95 6.53
N PHE A 168 -1.58 -3.21 5.45
CA PHE A 168 -2.59 -3.17 4.43
C PHE A 168 -2.98 -4.62 4.10
N PRO A 169 -4.27 -4.98 4.03
CA PRO A 169 -4.66 -6.34 3.68
C PRO A 169 -4.02 -6.72 2.35
N GLU A 170 -3.41 -7.90 2.31
CA GLU A 170 -2.79 -8.46 1.10
C GLU A 170 -3.80 -9.41 0.47
N VAL A 171 -3.78 -9.50 -0.86
CA VAL A 171 -4.52 -10.54 -1.58
C VAL A 171 -3.54 -11.56 -2.15
N SER A 172 -3.81 -12.84 -1.92
CA SER A 172 -3.11 -13.94 -2.58
C SER A 172 -4.04 -14.64 -3.55
N TYR A 173 -3.58 -14.89 -4.77
CA TYR A 173 -4.36 -15.54 -5.80
C TYR A 173 -3.53 -16.51 -6.65
N ARG A 174 -4.21 -17.51 -7.23
CA ARG A 174 -3.62 -18.47 -8.17
C ARG A 174 -4.65 -18.91 -9.19
N VAL A 175 -4.17 -19.40 -10.32
CA VAL A 175 -5.02 -19.89 -11.42
C VAL A 175 -4.63 -21.31 -11.82
N ARG A 176 -5.60 -22.05 -12.35
CA ARG A 176 -5.34 -23.29 -13.09
C ARG A 176 -5.20 -22.96 -14.57
N SER A 177 -4.05 -23.32 -15.14
CA SER A 177 -3.77 -23.16 -16.57
C SER A 177 -2.89 -24.31 -17.06
N GLY A 178 -3.17 -24.81 -18.27
CA GLY A 178 -2.48 -25.99 -18.82
C GLY A 178 -2.65 -27.26 -17.97
N GLY A 179 -3.80 -27.40 -17.29
CA GLY A 179 -4.14 -28.60 -16.51
C GLY A 179 -3.54 -28.66 -15.10
N ARG A 180 -2.88 -27.60 -14.62
CA ARG A 180 -2.29 -27.56 -13.27
C ARG A 180 -2.53 -26.22 -12.57
N TRP A 181 -2.60 -26.26 -11.25
CA TRP A 181 -2.55 -25.04 -10.44
C TRP A 181 -1.14 -24.46 -10.47
N LEU A 182 -1.04 -23.14 -10.68
CA LEU A 182 0.22 -22.41 -10.63
C LEU A 182 0.53 -21.94 -9.19
N PRO A 183 1.78 -21.52 -8.91
CA PRO A 183 2.12 -20.88 -7.64
C PRO A 183 1.23 -19.66 -7.35
N SER A 184 1.04 -19.38 -6.07
CA SER A 184 0.29 -18.18 -5.64
C SER A 184 1.11 -16.92 -5.87
N VAL A 185 0.44 -15.89 -6.36
CA VAL A 185 0.92 -14.51 -6.43
C VAL A 185 0.33 -13.73 -5.27
N THR A 186 1.08 -12.78 -4.72
CA THR A 186 0.58 -11.84 -3.69
C THR A 186 0.59 -10.44 -4.27
N ASP A 187 -0.55 -9.77 -4.24
CA ASP A 187 -0.78 -8.45 -4.81
C ASP A 187 -0.17 -8.33 -6.23
N LEU A 188 0.60 -7.28 -6.49
CA LEU A 188 1.24 -7.04 -7.79
C LEU A 188 2.67 -7.59 -7.87
N SER A 189 3.04 -8.56 -7.03
CA SER A 189 4.39 -9.16 -7.08
C SER A 189 4.69 -9.85 -8.41
N ASP A 190 3.64 -10.33 -9.10
CA ASP A 190 3.69 -10.96 -10.42
C ASP A 190 2.27 -10.97 -11.06
N TYR A 191 2.02 -11.84 -12.03
CA TYR A 191 0.71 -12.20 -12.54
C TYR A 191 0.47 -13.71 -12.50
N ALA A 192 -0.78 -14.14 -12.38
CA ALA A 192 -1.13 -15.55 -12.39
C ALA A 192 -1.56 -15.96 -13.80
N GLY A 193 -0.83 -16.89 -14.41
CA GLY A 193 -1.11 -17.31 -15.78
C GLY A 193 0.07 -17.96 -16.50
N VAL A 194 -0.18 -18.47 -17.70
CA VAL A 194 0.86 -18.90 -18.63
C VAL A 194 0.49 -18.38 -20.01
N THR A 195 1.37 -17.61 -20.63
CA THR A 195 1.16 -17.02 -21.95
C THR A 195 0.69 -18.05 -22.97
N GLY A 196 -0.42 -17.75 -23.64
CA GLY A 196 -1.03 -18.61 -24.65
C GLY A 196 -1.82 -19.80 -24.11
N LYS A 197 -1.93 -19.98 -22.78
CA LYS A 197 -2.70 -21.06 -22.17
C LYS A 197 -3.85 -20.51 -21.34
N ALA A 198 -5.06 -20.85 -21.77
CA ALA A 198 -6.28 -20.38 -21.12
C ALA A 198 -6.32 -20.76 -19.63
N ILE A 199 -6.76 -19.81 -18.82
CA ILE A 199 -7.15 -20.04 -17.44
C ILE A 199 -8.50 -20.78 -17.44
N THR A 200 -8.64 -21.73 -16.51
CA THR A 200 -9.87 -22.50 -16.32
C THR A 200 -10.50 -22.33 -14.95
N ASP A 201 -9.66 -22.06 -13.94
CA ASP A 201 -10.09 -21.95 -12.56
C ASP A 201 -9.25 -20.87 -11.85
N VAL A 202 -9.85 -20.16 -10.91
CA VAL A 202 -9.22 -19.08 -10.14
C VAL A 202 -9.49 -19.30 -8.66
N ALA A 203 -8.48 -19.13 -7.80
CA ALA A 203 -8.61 -19.17 -6.35
C ALA A 203 -8.03 -17.89 -5.74
N ILE A 204 -8.79 -17.21 -4.87
CA ILE A 204 -8.43 -15.90 -4.29
C ILE A 204 -8.67 -15.93 -2.78
N ARG A 205 -7.77 -15.33 -2.00
CA ARG A 205 -7.96 -15.04 -0.57
C ARG A 205 -7.38 -13.68 -0.21
N ALA A 206 -7.96 -13.04 0.80
CA ALA A 206 -7.37 -11.88 1.45
C ALA A 206 -6.79 -12.27 2.81
N SER A 207 -5.74 -11.59 3.26
CA SER A 207 -5.15 -11.80 4.60
C SER A 207 -6.08 -11.30 5.72
N GLU A 208 -6.92 -10.31 5.43
CA GLU A 208 -8.01 -9.83 6.28
C GLU A 208 -9.24 -9.55 5.42
N GLY A 209 -10.43 -9.62 6.01
CA GLY A 209 -11.69 -9.45 5.26
C GLY A 209 -12.09 -10.72 4.49
N SER A 210 -12.95 -10.55 3.49
CA SER A 210 -13.36 -11.67 2.63
C SER A 210 -13.51 -11.23 1.18
N VAL A 211 -13.19 -12.12 0.26
CA VAL A 211 -13.36 -11.91 -1.18
C VAL A 211 -14.46 -12.84 -1.65
N LYS A 212 -15.48 -12.32 -2.33
CA LYS A 212 -16.41 -13.13 -3.12
C LYS A 212 -16.05 -12.97 -4.59
N TYR A 213 -16.06 -14.05 -5.34
CA TYR A 213 -15.68 -14.00 -6.76
C TYR A 213 -16.33 -15.12 -7.57
N ARG A 214 -16.45 -14.91 -8.88
CA ARG A 214 -16.98 -15.88 -9.85
C ARG A 214 -16.35 -15.66 -11.22
N VAL A 215 -16.47 -16.66 -12.08
CA VAL A 215 -15.93 -16.63 -13.45
C VAL A 215 -17.02 -16.92 -14.47
N HIS A 216 -16.88 -16.33 -15.66
CA HIS A 216 -17.70 -16.64 -16.82
C HIS A 216 -16.98 -17.67 -17.68
N VAL A 217 -17.67 -18.78 -17.99
CA VAL A 217 -17.13 -19.82 -18.86
C VAL A 217 -17.29 -19.39 -20.31
N LEU A 218 -16.22 -19.52 -21.10
CA LEU A 218 -16.24 -19.19 -22.53
C LEU A 218 -17.36 -19.92 -23.26
N GLY A 219 -18.23 -19.16 -23.93
CA GLY A 219 -19.39 -19.69 -24.65
C GLY A 219 -20.46 -20.33 -23.75
N GLY A 220 -20.35 -20.12 -22.44
CA GLY A 220 -21.27 -20.59 -21.41
C GLY A 220 -21.89 -19.42 -20.66
N GLY A 221 -21.87 -19.50 -19.34
CA GLY A 221 -22.42 -18.48 -18.45
C GLY A 221 -21.56 -18.29 -17.20
N TRP A 222 -21.99 -17.36 -16.36
CA TRP A 222 -21.42 -17.15 -15.03
C TRP A 222 -21.63 -18.37 -14.14
N LEU A 223 -20.55 -18.82 -13.49
CA LEU A 223 -20.64 -19.78 -12.39
C LEU A 223 -21.10 -19.10 -11.10
N PRO A 224 -21.59 -19.88 -10.10
CA PRO A 224 -21.89 -19.34 -8.78
C PRO A 224 -20.68 -18.67 -8.12
N TYR A 225 -20.94 -17.75 -7.19
CA TYR A 225 -19.89 -17.16 -6.37
C TYR A 225 -19.29 -18.19 -5.42
N VAL A 226 -17.99 -18.02 -5.17
CA VAL A 226 -17.24 -18.69 -4.11
C VAL A 226 -16.55 -17.66 -3.22
N SER A 227 -16.05 -18.10 -2.07
CA SER A 227 -15.28 -17.27 -1.14
C SER A 227 -14.05 -17.95 -0.52
N GLY A 228 -13.87 -19.25 -0.77
CA GLY A 228 -12.71 -20.02 -0.32
C GLY A 228 -11.53 -19.91 -1.28
N CYS A 229 -10.41 -20.54 -0.91
CA CYS A 229 -9.19 -20.62 -1.74
C CYS A 229 -8.54 -22.02 -1.75
N ASP A 230 -9.22 -23.02 -1.18
CA ASP A 230 -8.76 -24.40 -1.13
C ASP A 230 -8.98 -25.08 -2.49
N THR A 231 -7.88 -25.35 -3.19
CA THR A 231 -7.91 -25.97 -4.52
C THR A 231 -8.34 -27.44 -4.52
N ALA A 232 -8.47 -28.06 -3.35
CA ALA A 232 -9.06 -29.39 -3.18
C ALA A 232 -10.59 -29.36 -2.98
N ASP A 233 -11.16 -28.21 -2.60
CA ASP A 233 -12.60 -28.00 -2.46
C ASP A 233 -13.20 -27.49 -3.78
N SER A 234 -13.85 -28.39 -4.53
CA SER A 234 -14.50 -28.07 -5.79
C SER A 234 -15.85 -27.37 -5.66
N VAL A 235 -16.36 -27.15 -4.44
CA VAL A 235 -17.66 -26.52 -4.18
C VAL A 235 -17.49 -25.03 -3.88
N ASN A 236 -16.60 -24.67 -2.94
CA ASN A 236 -16.41 -23.28 -2.49
C ASN A 236 -14.96 -22.81 -2.49
N GLY A 237 -14.00 -23.68 -2.85
CA GLY A 237 -12.58 -23.39 -2.75
C GLY A 237 -11.97 -22.62 -3.93
N TYR A 238 -12.65 -22.60 -5.08
CA TYR A 238 -12.23 -21.86 -6.27
C TYR A 238 -13.39 -21.66 -7.26
N ALA A 239 -13.28 -20.66 -8.12
CA ALA A 239 -14.23 -20.41 -9.21
C ALA A 239 -13.72 -21.06 -10.49
N GLY A 240 -14.48 -22.01 -11.05
CA GLY A 240 -14.13 -22.68 -12.29
C GLY A 240 -14.69 -24.09 -12.38
N ASN A 241 -14.71 -24.66 -13.59
CA ASN A 241 -15.13 -26.03 -13.83
C ASN A 241 -14.20 -26.76 -14.81
N GLY A 242 -12.94 -26.32 -14.89
CA GLY A 242 -11.94 -26.87 -15.80
C GLY A 242 -12.11 -26.47 -17.28
N LYS A 243 -13.11 -25.66 -17.63
CA LYS A 243 -13.27 -25.10 -18.99
C LYS A 243 -12.64 -23.71 -19.09
N PRO A 244 -12.18 -23.28 -20.28
CA PRO A 244 -11.65 -21.93 -20.47
C PRO A 244 -12.64 -20.86 -20.02
N ILE A 245 -12.13 -19.83 -19.34
CA ILE A 245 -12.91 -18.66 -18.92
C ILE A 245 -12.57 -17.45 -19.78
N ASP A 246 -13.49 -16.49 -19.86
CA ASP A 246 -13.37 -15.25 -20.64
C ASP A 246 -13.68 -13.98 -19.83
N ALA A 247 -14.23 -14.11 -18.62
CA ALA A 247 -14.37 -13.01 -17.66
C ALA A 247 -14.33 -13.47 -16.20
N ILE A 248 -14.00 -12.53 -15.31
CA ILE A 248 -13.98 -12.72 -13.86
C ILE A 248 -14.61 -11.50 -13.15
N GLU A 249 -15.40 -11.76 -12.12
CA GLU A 249 -15.94 -10.76 -11.21
C GLU A 249 -15.40 -11.02 -9.80
N VAL A 250 -14.91 -9.97 -9.14
CA VAL A 250 -14.30 -10.04 -7.81
C VAL A 250 -14.81 -8.87 -6.97
N TYR A 251 -15.19 -9.13 -5.73
CA TYR A 251 -15.59 -8.11 -4.78
C TYR A 251 -14.93 -8.35 -3.43
N TYR A 252 -14.31 -7.32 -2.87
CA TYR A 252 -13.72 -7.37 -1.54
C TYR A 252 -14.64 -6.75 -0.48
N ASN A 253 -15.05 -7.56 0.50
CA ASN A 253 -15.78 -7.08 1.65
C ASN A 253 -14.79 -6.52 2.67
N THR A 254 -14.64 -5.21 2.70
CA THR A 254 -13.79 -4.51 3.67
C THR A 254 -14.41 -4.61 5.07
N PRO A 255 -13.80 -5.35 6.03
CA PRO A 255 -14.35 -5.46 7.37
C PRO A 255 -14.20 -4.12 8.10
N SER A 256 -15.07 -3.85 9.08
CA SER A 256 -15.03 -2.59 9.83
C SER A 256 -13.69 -2.30 10.52
N SER A 257 -12.93 -3.34 10.88
CA SER A 257 -11.56 -3.22 11.37
C SER A 257 -10.63 -2.62 10.32
N VAL A 258 -10.71 -3.09 9.07
CA VAL A 258 -9.95 -2.53 7.94
C VAL A 258 -10.47 -1.15 7.56
N VAL A 259 -11.80 -0.90 7.57
CA VAL A 259 -12.33 0.45 7.31
C VAL A 259 -11.72 1.47 8.27
N LYS A 260 -11.62 1.13 9.57
CA LYS A 260 -11.00 1.97 10.59
C LYS A 260 -9.49 2.16 10.41
N ARG A 261 -8.78 1.16 9.85
CA ARG A 261 -7.30 1.15 9.68
C ARG A 261 -6.87 1.78 8.35
N CYS A 262 -7.50 1.38 7.26
CA CYS A 262 -7.07 1.59 5.89
C CYS A 262 -8.05 2.42 5.04
N GLY A 263 -9.24 2.75 5.56
CA GLY A 263 -10.35 3.27 4.74
C GLY A 263 -11.13 2.14 4.07
N TRP A 264 -12.13 2.50 3.29
CA TRP A 264 -12.83 1.52 2.47
C TRP A 264 -11.92 1.05 1.36
N LEU A 265 -11.64 -0.26 1.28
CA LEU A 265 -10.85 -0.83 0.21
C LEU A 265 -11.75 -1.58 -0.78
N LYS A 266 -11.23 -1.78 -1.98
CA LYS A 266 -11.86 -2.44 -3.11
C LYS A 266 -10.89 -3.45 -3.72
N ALA A 267 -11.43 -4.50 -4.32
CA ALA A 267 -10.68 -5.35 -5.23
C ALA A 267 -10.33 -4.53 -6.47
N LYS A 268 -9.04 -4.38 -6.79
CA LYS A 268 -8.56 -3.78 -8.04
C LYS A 268 -7.90 -4.87 -8.88
N TYR A 269 -8.51 -5.23 -10.00
CA TYR A 269 -8.10 -6.41 -10.77
C TYR A 269 -8.23 -6.21 -12.28
N ARG A 270 -7.52 -7.06 -13.04
CA ARG A 270 -7.55 -7.06 -14.51
C ARG A 270 -7.13 -8.41 -15.07
N VAL A 271 -7.48 -8.64 -16.33
CA VAL A 271 -7.12 -9.84 -17.09
C VAL A 271 -6.53 -9.48 -18.45
N ALA A 272 -5.73 -10.37 -19.03
CA ALA A 272 -5.28 -10.25 -20.42
C ALA A 272 -5.91 -11.37 -21.25
N PRO A 273 -6.43 -11.08 -22.46
CA PRO A 273 -6.85 -12.10 -23.38
C PRO A 273 -5.62 -12.71 -24.07
N ILE A 274 -5.73 -13.97 -24.50
CA ILE A 274 -4.64 -14.66 -25.19
C ILE A 274 -4.17 -13.84 -26.39
N GLY A 275 -2.86 -13.54 -26.42
CA GLY A 275 -2.21 -12.84 -27.52
C GLY A 275 -2.38 -11.32 -27.50
N ASN A 276 -2.87 -10.74 -26.40
CA ASN A 276 -2.94 -9.28 -26.22
C ASN A 276 -2.45 -8.86 -24.82
N TYR A 277 -2.43 -7.55 -24.60
CA TYR A 277 -2.13 -6.94 -23.31
C TYR A 277 -3.35 -6.92 -22.39
N TYR A 278 -3.12 -6.60 -21.13
CA TYR A 278 -4.17 -6.41 -20.14
C TYR A 278 -5.25 -5.42 -20.60
N TYR A 279 -6.50 -5.77 -20.30
CA TYR A 279 -7.59 -4.81 -20.27
C TYR A 279 -7.39 -3.77 -19.14
N PRO A 280 -8.13 -2.65 -19.17
CA PRO A 280 -8.18 -1.70 -18.07
C PRO A 280 -8.51 -2.34 -16.71
N TRP A 281 -8.21 -1.62 -15.63
CA TRP A 281 -8.52 -2.05 -14.27
C TRP A 281 -10.03 -2.01 -14.00
N GLN A 282 -10.52 -3.05 -13.34
CA GLN A 282 -11.85 -3.16 -12.73
C GLN A 282 -11.72 -3.01 -11.21
N TYR A 283 -12.69 -2.35 -10.59
CA TYR A 283 -12.81 -2.09 -9.16
C TYR A 283 -14.09 -2.73 -8.64
N ASP A 284 -13.98 -3.71 -7.75
CA ASP A 284 -15.10 -4.50 -7.25
C ASP A 284 -16.10 -4.85 -8.39
N ASP A 285 -17.41 -4.71 -8.14
CA ASP A 285 -18.50 -4.88 -9.09
C ASP A 285 -19.00 -3.55 -9.68
N GLU A 286 -18.15 -2.52 -9.72
CA GLU A 286 -18.53 -1.20 -10.22
C GLU A 286 -18.88 -1.24 -11.72
N ILE A 287 -20.01 -0.62 -12.08
CA ILE A 287 -20.53 -0.50 -13.46
C ILE A 287 -20.49 0.95 -13.99
N SER A 288 -19.81 1.83 -13.27
CA SER A 288 -19.72 3.26 -13.59
C SER A 288 -18.33 3.64 -14.07
N SER A 289 -18.19 4.82 -14.68
CA SER A 289 -16.89 5.33 -15.16
C SER A 289 -16.19 4.43 -16.17
N GLY A 290 -16.96 3.77 -17.04
CA GLY A 290 -16.45 2.88 -18.09
C GLY A 290 -16.09 1.47 -17.62
N GLN A 291 -16.60 1.06 -16.45
CA GLN A 291 -16.46 -0.30 -15.93
C GLN A 291 -17.69 -1.14 -16.23
N ASP A 292 -17.48 -2.45 -16.39
CA ASP A 292 -18.52 -3.40 -16.78
C ASP A 292 -19.01 -4.26 -15.59
N GLY A 293 -18.45 -4.05 -14.40
CA GLY A 293 -18.68 -4.87 -13.20
C GLY A 293 -17.85 -6.16 -13.18
N TYR A 294 -17.00 -6.38 -14.19
CA TYR A 294 -16.11 -7.53 -14.31
C TYR A 294 -14.90 -7.21 -15.19
N ALA A 295 -13.85 -8.03 -15.12
CA ALA A 295 -12.70 -7.96 -16.02
C ALA A 295 -12.77 -9.08 -17.06
N GLY A 296 -12.71 -8.74 -18.34
CA GLY A 296 -12.70 -9.70 -19.45
C GLY A 296 -13.59 -9.26 -20.61
N GLU A 297 -13.62 -10.06 -21.67
CA GLU A 297 -14.45 -9.82 -22.85
C GLU A 297 -15.07 -11.16 -23.25
N PHE A 298 -16.40 -11.23 -23.30
CA PHE A 298 -17.08 -12.47 -23.68
C PHE A 298 -16.65 -12.95 -25.06
N GLY A 299 -16.34 -14.23 -25.15
CA GLY A 299 -15.80 -14.84 -26.38
C GLY A 299 -14.28 -14.83 -26.47
N ARG A 300 -13.55 -14.17 -25.55
CA ARG A 300 -12.09 -14.13 -25.55
C ARG A 300 -11.46 -14.81 -24.34
N LYS A 301 -10.74 -15.90 -24.59
CA LYS A 301 -9.99 -16.62 -23.57
C LYS A 301 -8.97 -15.71 -22.89
N ILE A 302 -8.89 -15.79 -21.57
CA ILE A 302 -7.88 -15.09 -20.79
C ILE A 302 -6.73 -16.02 -20.39
N ASP A 303 -5.49 -15.52 -20.37
CA ASP A 303 -4.31 -16.26 -19.94
C ASP A 303 -3.56 -15.64 -18.77
N TRP A 304 -3.76 -14.35 -18.48
CA TRP A 304 -3.21 -13.68 -17.29
C TRP A 304 -4.29 -13.03 -16.42
N PHE A 305 -4.06 -13.07 -15.11
CA PHE A 305 -4.85 -12.39 -14.09
C PHE A 305 -3.93 -11.66 -13.10
N GLN A 306 -4.31 -10.42 -12.74
CA GLN A 306 -3.65 -9.61 -11.73
C GLN A 306 -4.65 -8.97 -10.78
N MET A 307 -4.29 -8.87 -9.50
CA MET A 307 -5.13 -8.26 -8.49
C MET A 307 -4.32 -7.61 -7.36
N THR A 308 -4.84 -6.53 -6.79
CA THR A 308 -4.43 -5.96 -5.51
C THR A 308 -5.67 -5.40 -4.79
N LEU A 309 -5.49 -4.87 -3.58
CA LEU A 309 -6.50 -4.06 -2.90
C LEU A 309 -6.11 -2.57 -2.99
N SER A 310 -7.09 -1.69 -3.19
CA SER A 310 -6.88 -0.23 -3.20
C SER A 310 -8.05 0.49 -2.57
N ASP A 311 -7.90 1.78 -2.26
CA ASP A 311 -9.03 2.67 -1.92
C ASP A 311 -9.93 2.98 -3.14
#